data_AF-A0A943QLU3-F1
#
_entry.id   AF-A0A943QLU3-F1
#
_cell.length_a   1.000
_cell.length_b   1.000
_cell.length_c   1.000
_cell.angle_alpha   90.00
_cell.angle_beta   90.00
_cell.angle_gamma   90.00
#
_symmetry.space_group_name_H-M   'P 1'
#
loop_
_entity.id
_entity.type
_entity.pdbx_description
1 polymer ?
#
loop_
_entity_poly.entity_id
_entity_poly.type
_entity_poly.pdbx_seq_one_letter_code
_entity_poly.pdbx_strand_id
1 'polypeptide(L)'
;MLNIKKLLIATTVSLGIFLTANNVVSADTTLSYKDVDGVKCVNIVELARLKGEQISGVTHEVYGKGYNITFDGKLVTIYEEAPCIFIDGKMTVLKTEVISADGLEYNFPVMQTPAKEGDGFLIPMFVVEKNLGIKGSEEGIVVEKPKEDTNTGNNNSNSGSNNSGSSNNGSNSGNSGNNGTTTPAPKPDPKPEQPKPTGMAFSTFASKLPSMGFDDLGTYWENGSKLGTARADSNQAGFILYQNSSTFNGVIKNCLNMLLPTGGNKVFDIISSPFSNQTLELDGRIVTIEQYPQGVRVNIRNK
;
A
#
# COMPACT_ATOMS: atom_id res chain seq x y z
N MET A 1 19.39 -16.31 -64.99
CA MET A 1 18.88 -17.34 -64.05
C MET A 1 19.43 -17.04 -62.66
N LEU A 2 18.67 -17.39 -61.62
CA LEU A 2 18.95 -17.24 -60.18
C LEU A 2 19.20 -15.82 -59.63
N ASN A 3 18.45 -15.50 -58.58
CA ASN A 3 18.47 -14.27 -57.80
C ASN A 3 18.20 -14.70 -56.34
N ILE A 4 19.18 -14.56 -55.42
CA ILE A 4 18.99 -14.77 -53.98
C ILE A 4 19.90 -13.82 -53.18
N LYS A 5 19.24 -12.83 -52.59
CA LYS A 5 19.42 -12.22 -51.26
C LYS A 5 20.58 -12.76 -50.40
N LYS A 6 21.34 -11.83 -49.78
CA LYS A 6 21.23 -11.53 -48.33
C LYS A 6 21.92 -10.22 -47.95
N LEU A 7 21.28 -9.48 -47.04
CA LEU A 7 21.68 -8.17 -46.53
C LEU A 7 22.53 -8.34 -45.25
N LEU A 8 23.64 -7.62 -45.16
CA LEU A 8 24.51 -7.59 -43.98
C LEU A 8 24.11 -6.42 -43.06
N ILE A 9 23.74 -6.73 -41.81
CA ILE A 9 23.58 -5.73 -40.75
C ILE A 9 24.84 -5.78 -39.87
N ALA A 10 25.46 -4.62 -39.65
CA ALA A 10 26.78 -4.53 -39.06
C ALA A 10 26.77 -4.73 -37.53
N THR A 11 27.57 -5.69 -37.07
CA THR A 11 27.94 -5.82 -35.66
C THR A 11 28.88 -4.69 -35.27
N THR A 12 28.62 -4.01 -34.14
CA THR A 12 29.61 -3.12 -33.52
C THR A 12 29.87 -3.60 -32.10
N VAL A 13 31.11 -4.04 -31.85
CA VAL A 13 31.61 -4.42 -30.51
C VAL A 13 32.67 -3.40 -30.13
N SER A 14 32.57 -2.82 -28.93
CA SER A 14 33.59 -1.94 -28.38
C SER A 14 33.96 -2.32 -26.94
N LEU A 15 35.03 -3.12 -26.82
CA LEU A 15 35.99 -3.03 -25.70
C LEU A 15 36.46 -1.57 -25.56
N GLY A 16 36.74 -0.98 -24.40
CA GLY A 16 36.70 -1.43 -23.01
C GLY A 16 37.70 -0.58 -22.19
N ILE A 17 37.39 -0.16 -20.96
CA ILE A 17 38.33 0.57 -20.09
C ILE A 17 38.23 0.05 -18.65
N PHE A 18 39.37 -0.38 -18.09
CA PHE A 18 39.57 -0.57 -16.65
C PHE A 18 40.45 0.56 -16.13
N LEU A 19 39.93 1.40 -15.24
CA LEU A 19 40.71 2.34 -14.43
C LEU A 19 40.12 2.41 -13.02
N THR A 20 40.97 2.32 -12.01
CA THR A 20 40.60 2.23 -10.60
C THR A 20 40.60 3.60 -9.91
N ALA A 21 39.42 4.09 -9.51
CA ALA A 21 39.24 4.99 -8.37
C ALA A 21 37.74 5.02 -8.00
N ASN A 22 37.42 5.03 -6.70
CA ASN A 22 36.03 5.02 -6.24
C ASN A 22 35.25 6.25 -6.71
N ASN A 23 34.31 6.05 -7.62
CA ASN A 23 33.13 6.88 -7.83
C ASN A 23 32.05 6.01 -8.46
N VAL A 24 31.30 5.27 -7.63
CA VAL A 24 30.07 4.61 -8.07
C VAL A 24 29.02 5.70 -8.25
N VAL A 25 29.03 6.34 -9.42
CA VAL A 25 27.82 6.97 -9.95
C VAL A 25 26.90 5.81 -10.30
N SER A 26 26.00 5.49 -9.38
CA SER A 26 24.91 4.55 -9.65
C SER A 26 24.05 5.15 -10.75
N ALA A 27 24.21 4.68 -11.97
CA ALA A 27 23.32 5.04 -13.07
C ALA A 27 22.00 4.29 -12.90
N ASP A 28 20.90 5.04 -12.86
CA ASP A 28 19.55 4.48 -12.80
C ASP A 28 19.26 3.68 -14.07
N THR A 29 18.68 2.49 -13.92
CA THR A 29 18.29 1.69 -15.08
C THR A 29 16.86 2.02 -15.46
N THR A 30 16.62 2.43 -16.71
CA THR A 30 15.25 2.64 -17.22
C THR A 30 14.76 1.38 -17.94
N LEU A 31 13.65 0.81 -17.46
CA LEU A 31 12.93 -0.25 -18.15
C LEU A 31 12.00 0.37 -19.21
N SER A 32 12.36 0.26 -20.48
CA SER A 32 11.57 0.82 -21.58
C SER A 32 10.20 0.15 -21.74
N TYR A 33 9.22 0.92 -22.18
CA TYR A 33 7.90 0.39 -22.54
C TYR A 33 7.94 -0.51 -23.78
N LYS A 34 6.98 -1.44 -23.84
CA LYS A 34 6.56 -2.15 -25.04
C LYS A 34 5.17 -1.66 -25.42
N ASP A 35 4.97 -1.28 -26.68
CA ASP A 35 3.65 -0.97 -27.19
C ASP A 35 2.93 -2.27 -27.57
N VAL A 36 1.70 -2.44 -27.07
CA VAL A 36 0.80 -3.52 -27.44
C VAL A 36 -0.53 -2.89 -27.79
N ASP A 37 -0.85 -2.82 -29.09
CA ASP A 37 -2.07 -2.21 -29.63
C ASP A 37 -2.32 -0.76 -29.12
N GLY A 38 -1.26 0.04 -29.00
CA GLY A 38 -1.31 1.42 -28.48
C GLY A 38 -1.32 1.52 -26.95
N VAL A 39 -1.21 0.41 -26.23
CA VAL A 39 -1.11 0.36 -24.76
C VAL A 39 0.33 0.20 -24.34
N LYS A 40 0.84 1.13 -23.50
CA LYS A 40 2.15 1.01 -22.86
C LYS A 40 2.15 -0.14 -21.85
N CYS A 41 2.95 -1.17 -22.11
CA CYS A 41 3.18 -2.32 -21.25
C CYS A 41 4.64 -2.38 -20.78
N VAL A 42 4.91 -3.13 -19.72
CA VAL A 42 6.27 -3.45 -19.24
C VAL A 42 6.41 -4.94 -18.98
N ASN A 43 7.63 -5.46 -19.13
CA ASN A 43 7.94 -6.83 -18.75
C ASN A 43 8.08 -6.92 -17.22
N ILE A 44 7.09 -7.53 -16.57
CA ILE A 44 6.98 -7.55 -15.10
C ILE A 44 8.08 -8.37 -14.41
N VAL A 45 8.61 -9.38 -15.10
CA VAL A 45 9.73 -10.21 -14.59
C VAL A 45 11.05 -9.45 -14.72
N GLU A 46 11.23 -8.67 -15.78
CA GLU A 46 12.39 -7.77 -15.92
C GLU A 46 12.34 -6.64 -14.88
N LEU A 47 11.17 -6.02 -14.66
CA LEU A 47 10.99 -5.01 -13.60
C LEU A 47 11.36 -5.54 -12.22
N ALA A 48 10.92 -6.77 -11.89
CA ALA A 48 11.25 -7.45 -10.65
C ALA A 48 12.78 -7.64 -10.49
N ARG A 49 13.46 -8.12 -11.54
CA ARG A 49 14.92 -8.29 -11.55
C ARG A 49 15.66 -6.97 -11.35
N LEU A 50 15.21 -5.90 -12.01
CA LEU A 50 15.82 -4.57 -11.87
C LEU A 50 15.66 -4.00 -10.46
N LYS A 51 14.50 -4.23 -9.82
CA LYS A 51 14.24 -3.85 -8.41
C LYS A 51 14.88 -4.79 -7.38
N GLY A 52 15.44 -5.93 -7.79
CA GLY A 52 16.00 -6.94 -6.87
C GLY A 52 14.94 -7.76 -6.13
N GLU A 53 13.71 -7.82 -6.65
CA GLU A 53 12.57 -8.48 -6.02
C GLU A 53 12.67 -10.01 -6.07
N GLN A 54 11.98 -10.67 -5.13
CA GLN A 54 11.89 -12.13 -5.13
C GLN A 54 10.91 -12.63 -6.19
N ILE A 55 11.40 -13.53 -7.05
CA ILE A 55 10.64 -14.18 -8.12
C ILE A 55 10.69 -15.69 -7.85
N SER A 56 9.52 -16.32 -7.76
CA SER A 56 9.39 -17.77 -7.60
C SER A 56 8.50 -18.37 -8.68
N GLY A 57 8.90 -19.51 -9.22
CA GLY A 57 8.09 -20.25 -10.19
C GLY A 57 6.91 -20.94 -9.51
N VAL A 58 5.74 -20.90 -10.14
CA VAL A 58 4.52 -21.56 -9.68
C VAL A 58 3.88 -22.36 -10.82
N THR A 59 3.00 -23.31 -10.51
CA THR A 59 2.23 -24.06 -11.50
C THR A 59 0.82 -24.28 -10.97
N HIS A 60 -0.17 -24.08 -11.83
CA HIS A 60 -1.58 -24.28 -11.55
C HIS A 60 -2.13 -25.37 -12.46
N GLU A 61 -2.98 -26.25 -11.93
CA GLU A 61 -3.50 -27.42 -12.65
C GLU A 61 -4.24 -27.06 -13.95
N VAL A 62 -4.88 -25.88 -13.98
CA VAL A 62 -5.69 -25.41 -15.12
C VAL A 62 -5.00 -24.31 -15.96
N TYR A 63 -4.05 -23.56 -15.38
CA TYR A 63 -3.48 -22.37 -16.04
C TYR A 63 -2.00 -22.51 -16.41
N GLY A 64 -1.43 -23.71 -16.23
CA GLY A 64 -0.04 -23.99 -16.57
C GLY A 64 0.96 -23.38 -15.60
N LYS A 65 2.15 -23.08 -16.11
CA LYS A 65 3.25 -22.49 -15.33
C LYS A 65 3.00 -21.00 -15.06
N GLY A 66 3.83 -20.40 -14.24
CA GLY A 66 3.69 -19.00 -13.86
C GLY A 66 4.77 -18.50 -12.92
N TYR A 67 4.62 -17.25 -12.48
CA TYR A 67 5.45 -16.64 -11.44
C TYR A 67 4.60 -16.05 -10.32
N ASN A 68 5.14 -16.18 -9.11
CA ASN A 68 4.82 -15.36 -7.95
C ASN A 68 5.95 -14.34 -7.78
N ILE A 69 5.60 -13.06 -7.81
CA ILE A 69 6.52 -11.92 -7.69
C ILE A 69 6.00 -11.01 -6.58
N THR A 70 6.84 -10.61 -5.64
CA THR A 70 6.47 -9.59 -4.66
C THR A 70 6.94 -8.22 -5.15
N PHE A 71 6.08 -7.20 -5.04
CA PHE A 71 6.45 -5.79 -5.23
C PHE A 71 5.95 -4.98 -4.05
N ASP A 72 6.84 -4.34 -3.30
CA ASP A 72 6.48 -3.47 -2.17
C ASP A 72 5.46 -4.11 -1.20
N GLY A 73 5.59 -5.42 -0.96
CA GLY A 73 4.73 -6.24 -0.10
C GLY A 73 3.46 -6.83 -0.75
N LYS A 74 3.18 -6.54 -2.03
CA LYS A 74 2.04 -7.10 -2.77
C LYS A 74 2.45 -8.31 -3.60
N LEU A 75 1.64 -9.36 -3.56
CA LEU A 75 1.91 -10.60 -4.30
C LEU A 75 1.23 -10.55 -5.67
N VAL A 76 2.04 -10.52 -6.72
CA VAL A 76 1.59 -10.65 -8.12
C VAL A 76 1.79 -12.09 -8.57
N THR A 77 0.67 -12.77 -8.87
CA THR A 77 0.66 -14.13 -9.42
C THR A 77 0.19 -14.09 -10.87
N ILE A 78 0.98 -14.66 -11.76
CA ILE A 78 0.74 -14.67 -13.21
C ILE A 78 0.90 -16.10 -13.71
N TYR A 79 -0.07 -16.60 -14.47
CA TYR A 79 0.00 -17.90 -15.12
C TYR A 79 -0.06 -17.77 -16.63
N GLU A 80 0.55 -18.73 -17.33
CA GLU A 80 0.69 -18.71 -18.80
C GLU A 80 -0.65 -18.74 -19.55
N GLU A 81 -1.67 -19.42 -19.00
CA GLU A 81 -2.96 -19.64 -19.66
C GLU A 81 -4.14 -19.00 -18.89
N ALA A 82 -3.88 -18.31 -17.77
CA ALA A 82 -4.95 -17.65 -17.01
C ALA A 82 -5.54 -16.48 -17.81
N PRO A 83 -6.87 -16.25 -17.77
CA PRO A 83 -7.54 -15.14 -18.49
C PRO A 83 -7.35 -13.75 -17.82
N CYS A 84 -6.42 -13.66 -16.86
CA CYS A 84 -6.17 -12.51 -16.00
C CYS A 84 -4.86 -12.73 -15.23
N ILE A 85 -4.45 -11.74 -14.44
CA ILE A 85 -3.45 -11.94 -13.37
C ILE A 85 -4.12 -11.82 -12.00
N PHE A 86 -3.43 -12.21 -10.94
CA PHE A 86 -3.90 -12.07 -9.57
C PHE A 86 -2.96 -11.15 -8.80
N ILE A 87 -3.51 -10.17 -8.07
CA ILE A 87 -2.75 -9.31 -7.16
C ILE A 87 -3.37 -9.45 -5.77
N ASP A 88 -2.59 -9.91 -4.81
CA ASP A 88 -3.04 -10.31 -3.47
C ASP A 88 -4.23 -11.30 -3.54
N GLY A 89 -4.14 -12.26 -4.47
CA GLY A 89 -5.18 -13.26 -4.77
C GLY A 89 -6.41 -12.72 -5.53
N LYS A 90 -6.48 -11.42 -5.85
CA LYS A 90 -7.64 -10.83 -6.54
C LYS A 90 -7.41 -10.79 -8.04
N MET A 91 -8.38 -11.32 -8.78
CA MET A 91 -8.45 -11.21 -10.24
C MET A 91 -8.30 -9.75 -10.68
N THR A 92 -7.30 -9.50 -11.52
CA THR A 92 -6.96 -8.20 -12.10
C THR A 92 -6.84 -8.37 -13.61
N VAL A 93 -7.68 -7.64 -14.35
CA VAL A 93 -7.68 -7.69 -15.81
C VAL A 93 -6.61 -6.81 -16.43
N LEU A 94 -6.13 -7.25 -17.60
CA LEU A 94 -5.11 -6.56 -18.39
C LEU A 94 -5.71 -5.66 -19.48
N LYS A 95 -7.01 -5.73 -19.71
CA LYS A 95 -7.72 -4.88 -20.66
C LYS A 95 -9.08 -4.47 -20.11
N THR A 96 -9.50 -3.27 -20.47
CA THR A 96 -10.87 -2.80 -20.32
C THR A 96 -11.37 -2.26 -21.65
N GLU A 97 -12.65 -2.44 -21.93
CA GLU A 97 -13.33 -1.84 -23.08
C GLU A 97 -14.39 -0.86 -22.58
N VAL A 98 -14.51 0.29 -23.26
CA VAL A 98 -15.53 1.29 -22.94
C VAL A 98 -16.83 0.88 -23.61
N ILE A 99 -17.87 0.67 -22.80
CA ILE A 99 -19.23 0.42 -23.26
C ILE A 99 -20.08 1.64 -22.92
N SER A 100 -20.80 2.17 -23.91
CA SER A 100 -21.79 3.23 -23.69
C SER A 100 -23.18 2.62 -23.50
N ALA A 101 -23.83 2.97 -22.38
CA ALA A 101 -25.21 2.60 -22.08
C ALA A 101 -25.90 3.77 -21.36
N ASP A 102 -27.14 4.09 -21.74
CA ASP A 102 -27.94 5.18 -21.16
C ASP A 102 -27.26 6.57 -21.15
N GLY A 103 -26.36 6.81 -22.11
CA GLY A 103 -25.57 8.04 -22.20
C GLY A 103 -24.38 8.13 -21.23
N LEU A 104 -24.08 7.03 -20.52
CA LEU A 104 -22.93 6.89 -19.63
C LEU A 104 -21.91 5.92 -20.21
N GLU A 105 -20.62 6.17 -19.94
CA GLU A 105 -19.51 5.31 -20.35
C GLU A 105 -19.02 4.46 -19.18
N TYR A 106 -18.87 3.15 -19.42
CA TYR A 106 -18.45 2.17 -18.42
C TYR A 106 -17.22 1.41 -18.91
N ASN A 107 -16.17 1.36 -18.09
CA ASN A 107 -15.00 0.53 -18.35
C ASN A 107 -15.29 -0.93 -17.94
N PHE A 108 -15.68 -1.76 -18.90
CA PHE A 108 -15.93 -3.18 -18.67
C PHE A 108 -14.63 -3.98 -18.71
N PRO A 109 -14.42 -4.92 -17.76
CA PRO A 109 -13.25 -5.78 -17.72
C PRO A 109 -13.26 -6.78 -18.87
N VAL A 110 -12.18 -6.84 -19.64
CA VAL A 110 -11.98 -7.86 -20.68
C VAL A 110 -11.01 -8.90 -20.17
N MET A 111 -11.46 -10.16 -20.21
CA MET A 111 -10.63 -11.32 -19.89
C MET A 111 -9.60 -11.52 -21.00
N GLN A 112 -8.32 -11.49 -20.64
CA GLN A 112 -7.20 -11.57 -21.56
C GLN A 112 -6.03 -12.30 -20.91
N THR A 113 -5.52 -13.31 -21.60
CA THR A 113 -4.29 -14.02 -21.22
C THR A 113 -3.08 -13.10 -21.30
N PRO A 114 -2.19 -13.07 -20.30
CA PRO A 114 -1.00 -12.21 -20.32
C PRO A 114 -0.09 -12.58 -21.50
N ALA A 115 0.27 -11.57 -22.32
CA ALA A 115 1.18 -11.76 -23.43
C ALA A 115 2.60 -12.08 -22.90
N LYS A 116 3.19 -13.19 -23.35
CA LYS A 116 4.58 -13.54 -23.03
C LYS A 116 5.56 -12.66 -23.79
N GLU A 117 6.63 -12.26 -23.12
CA GLU A 117 7.83 -11.71 -23.75
C GLU A 117 9.07 -12.31 -23.10
N GLY A 118 9.87 -13.04 -23.89
CA GLY A 118 11.03 -13.76 -23.38
C GLY A 118 10.62 -14.80 -22.34
N ASP A 119 11.15 -14.66 -21.13
CA ASP A 119 10.78 -15.46 -19.95
C ASP A 119 9.82 -14.73 -19.00
N GLY A 120 9.25 -13.60 -19.42
CA GLY A 120 8.32 -12.80 -18.63
C GLY A 120 6.99 -12.53 -19.34
N PHE A 121 6.25 -11.58 -18.77
CA PHE A 121 4.90 -11.23 -19.20
C PHE A 121 4.75 -9.71 -19.33
N LEU A 122 4.07 -9.27 -20.38
CA LEU A 122 3.75 -7.87 -20.62
C LEU A 122 2.50 -7.47 -19.83
N ILE A 123 2.68 -6.54 -18.89
CA ILE A 123 1.61 -6.01 -18.04
C ILE A 123 1.41 -4.52 -18.38
N PRO A 124 0.17 -4.05 -18.63
CA PRO A 124 -0.11 -2.66 -18.92
C PRO A 124 0.27 -1.72 -17.76
N MET A 125 0.76 -0.53 -18.09
CA MET A 125 1.13 0.46 -17.08
C MET A 125 -0.04 0.90 -16.20
N PHE A 126 -1.28 0.95 -16.71
CA PHE A 126 -2.44 1.26 -15.86
C PHE A 126 -2.67 0.20 -14.78
N VAL A 127 -2.27 -1.06 -15.00
CA VAL A 127 -2.33 -2.14 -14.00
C VAL A 127 -1.21 -1.97 -12.99
N VAL A 128 0.01 -1.69 -13.45
CA VAL A 128 1.20 -1.48 -12.62
C VAL A 128 1.03 -0.27 -11.70
N GLU A 129 0.65 0.89 -12.23
CA GLU A 129 0.45 2.12 -11.46
C GLU A 129 -0.69 1.99 -10.44
N LYS A 130 -1.86 1.50 -10.88
CA LYS A 130 -3.05 1.40 -10.02
C LYS A 130 -2.87 0.39 -8.89
N ASN A 131 -2.26 -0.76 -9.18
CA ASN A 131 -2.23 -1.87 -8.23
C ASN A 131 -0.89 -2.00 -7.50
N LEU A 132 0.24 -1.65 -8.11
CA LEU A 132 1.57 -1.74 -7.49
C LEU A 132 2.07 -0.36 -7.01
N GLY A 133 1.56 0.75 -7.56
CA GLY A 133 2.00 2.11 -7.19
C GLY A 133 3.30 2.54 -7.86
N ILE A 134 3.90 1.68 -8.68
CA ILE A 134 5.12 1.94 -9.45
C ILE A 134 4.75 2.85 -10.62
N LYS A 135 5.33 4.06 -10.66
CA LYS A 135 5.05 5.09 -11.68
C LYS A 135 6.04 5.03 -12.84
N GLY A 136 5.55 5.42 -14.02
CA GLY A 136 6.36 5.61 -15.22
C GLY A 136 6.93 7.02 -15.41
N SER A 137 7.90 7.14 -16.32
CA SER A 137 8.30 8.38 -17.01
C SER A 137 7.74 8.40 -18.44
N GLU A 138 8.20 9.31 -19.30
CA GLU A 138 7.84 9.29 -20.72
C GLU A 138 8.44 8.06 -21.45
N GLU A 139 9.67 7.67 -21.06
CA GLU A 139 10.51 6.67 -21.74
C GLU A 139 10.40 5.26 -21.14
N GLY A 140 10.10 5.13 -19.84
CA GLY A 140 10.04 3.85 -19.15
C GLY A 140 9.84 3.95 -17.65
N ILE A 141 10.00 2.85 -16.92
CA ILE A 141 10.10 2.89 -15.45
C ILE A 141 11.56 3.10 -15.07
N VAL A 142 11.87 4.23 -14.43
CA VAL A 142 13.20 4.47 -13.85
C VAL A 142 13.32 3.64 -12.56
N VAL A 143 14.33 2.78 -12.51
CA VAL A 143 14.66 1.97 -11.34
C VAL A 143 15.97 2.48 -10.74
N GLU A 144 15.83 3.27 -9.66
CA GLU A 144 16.95 3.60 -8.79
C GLU A 144 17.49 2.32 -8.16
N LYS A 145 18.79 2.05 -8.31
CA LYS A 145 19.43 0.99 -7.54
C LYS A 145 19.56 1.44 -6.08
N PRO A 146 19.39 0.53 -5.10
CA PRO A 146 19.74 0.82 -3.72
C PRO A 146 21.18 1.33 -3.65
N LYS A 147 21.39 2.48 -3.01
CA LYS A 147 22.74 2.91 -2.63
C LYS A 147 23.28 1.87 -1.66
N GLU A 148 24.47 1.33 -1.91
CA GLU A 148 25.15 0.49 -0.92
C GLU A 148 25.46 1.35 0.31
N ASP A 149 24.70 1.13 1.39
CA ASP A 149 25.06 1.62 2.71
C ASP A 149 26.37 0.94 3.13
N THR A 150 27.48 1.62 2.86
CA THR A 150 28.84 1.23 3.25
C THR A 150 29.08 1.47 4.75
N ASN A 151 28.13 1.02 5.58
CA ASN A 151 28.30 0.95 7.03
C ASN A 151 28.89 -0.40 7.41
N THR A 152 30.22 -0.47 7.37
CA THR A 152 31.01 -1.52 8.03
C THR A 152 30.88 -1.38 9.55
N GLY A 153 29.73 -1.81 10.09
CA GLY A 153 29.36 -1.71 11.51
C GLY A 153 29.62 -3.01 12.26
N ASN A 154 30.88 -3.29 12.55
CA ASN A 154 31.27 -4.39 13.42
C ASN A 154 30.80 -4.11 14.86
N ASN A 155 29.95 -4.95 15.46
CA ASN A 155 30.07 -5.31 16.89
C ASN A 155 29.14 -6.44 17.34
N ASN A 156 29.77 -7.61 17.42
CA ASN A 156 29.69 -8.64 18.47
C ASN A 156 28.69 -8.43 19.65
N SER A 157 27.95 -9.49 19.93
CA SER A 157 27.11 -9.67 21.12
C SER A 157 27.91 -9.62 22.43
N ASN A 158 27.36 -9.00 23.48
CA ASN A 158 27.59 -9.49 24.84
C ASN A 158 26.40 -9.28 25.77
N SER A 159 26.17 -10.28 26.63
CA SER A 159 25.21 -10.28 27.73
C SER A 159 25.88 -9.73 29.00
N GLY A 160 25.14 -8.99 29.85
CA GLY A 160 25.71 -8.42 31.07
C GLY A 160 24.65 -7.81 31.99
N SER A 161 24.37 -8.47 33.10
CA SER A 161 23.26 -8.15 34.00
C SER A 161 23.70 -7.39 35.27
N ASN A 162 22.78 -6.59 35.82
CA ASN A 162 22.58 -6.28 37.25
C ASN A 162 23.57 -5.41 38.09
N ASN A 163 23.05 -4.23 38.48
CA ASN A 163 22.56 -3.92 39.85
C ASN A 163 23.36 -3.00 40.84
N SER A 164 22.57 -2.11 41.48
CA SER A 164 22.65 -1.56 42.86
C SER A 164 23.60 -0.42 43.29
N GLY A 165 22.99 0.51 44.04
CA GLY A 165 23.61 1.31 45.12
C GLY A 165 24.02 2.74 44.78
N SER A 166 23.80 3.81 45.58
CA SER A 166 22.79 4.24 46.57
C SER A 166 23.34 5.53 47.22
N SER A 167 22.47 6.54 47.45
CA SER A 167 22.52 7.57 48.51
C SER A 167 23.71 8.54 48.69
N ASN A 168 23.38 9.86 48.65
CA ASN A 168 23.70 10.98 49.57
C ASN A 168 25.16 11.20 50.08
N ASN A 169 25.63 12.40 50.45
CA ASN A 169 24.99 13.66 50.86
C ASN A 169 25.96 14.85 50.63
N GLY A 170 25.52 16.12 50.74
CA GLY A 170 26.47 17.26 50.67
C GLY A 170 25.87 18.67 50.60
N SER A 171 25.05 19.06 51.57
CA SER A 171 24.55 20.46 51.68
C SER A 171 25.59 21.43 52.24
N ASN A 172 25.53 22.72 51.85
CA ASN A 172 26.05 23.81 52.70
C ASN A 172 25.21 25.10 52.59
N SER A 173 25.16 25.85 53.69
CA SER A 173 24.53 27.18 53.92
C SER A 173 25.26 28.30 53.14
N GLY A 174 24.74 29.47 52.76
CA GLY A 174 23.51 30.25 53.01
C GLY A 174 23.66 31.62 52.27
N ASN A 175 23.05 32.77 52.60
CA ASN A 175 21.96 33.15 53.52
C ASN A 175 21.53 34.63 53.25
N SER A 176 20.23 34.94 53.18
CA SER A 176 19.58 36.28 53.22
C SER A 176 19.83 37.30 52.07
N GLY A 177 18.76 37.98 51.63
CA GLY A 177 18.84 39.11 50.67
C GLY A 177 17.52 39.47 50.00
N ASN A 178 16.57 40.06 50.73
CA ASN A 178 15.25 40.44 50.21
C ASN A 178 15.30 41.76 49.42
N ASN A 179 14.89 41.77 48.15
CA ASN A 179 14.28 42.97 47.54
C ASN A 179 13.36 42.61 46.36
N GLY A 180 12.22 43.30 46.25
CA GLY A 180 11.15 42.93 45.34
C GLY A 180 11.22 43.59 43.96
N THR A 181 11.08 42.80 42.91
CA THR A 181 10.63 43.25 41.58
C THR A 181 9.57 42.28 41.06
N THR A 182 8.38 42.80 40.76
CA THR A 182 7.24 42.01 40.28
C THR A 182 7.42 41.62 38.81
N THR A 183 8.03 40.46 38.56
CA THR A 183 8.02 39.83 37.23
C THR A 183 6.60 39.35 36.90
N PRO A 184 6.05 39.63 35.70
CA PRO A 184 4.80 39.03 35.27
C PRO A 184 4.87 37.51 35.32
N ALA A 185 3.81 36.85 35.80
CA ALA A 185 3.73 35.40 35.78
C ALA A 185 3.90 34.88 34.34
N PRO A 186 4.65 33.78 34.11
CA PRO A 186 4.67 33.14 32.81
C PRO A 186 3.23 32.84 32.38
N LYS A 187 2.89 33.29 31.17
CA LYS A 187 1.64 32.89 30.52
C LYS A 187 1.63 31.36 30.47
N PRO A 188 0.55 30.67 30.87
CA PRO A 188 0.52 29.21 30.79
C PRO A 188 0.90 28.77 29.38
N ASP A 189 1.85 27.84 29.28
CA ASP A 189 2.21 27.25 27.99
C ASP A 189 0.94 26.78 27.28
N PRO A 190 0.81 26.98 25.97
CA PRO A 190 -0.29 26.41 25.21
C PRO A 190 -0.34 24.90 25.49
N LYS A 191 -1.41 24.47 26.17
CA LYS A 191 -1.72 23.05 26.34
C LYS A 191 -1.55 22.39 24.96
N PRO A 192 -0.74 21.32 24.82
CA PRO A 192 -0.54 20.69 23.53
C PRO A 192 -1.89 20.43 22.87
N GLU A 193 -2.13 21.05 21.71
CA GLU A 193 -3.36 20.83 20.98
C GLU A 193 -3.45 19.33 20.69
N GLN A 194 -4.49 18.67 21.21
CA GLN A 194 -4.75 17.29 20.87
C GLN A 194 -4.88 17.22 19.34
N PRO A 195 -4.22 16.26 18.66
CA PRO A 195 -4.22 16.19 17.21
C PRO A 195 -5.65 16.26 16.67
N LYS A 196 -5.97 17.36 15.98
CA LYS A 196 -7.31 17.61 15.46
C LYS A 196 -7.70 16.47 14.51
N PRO A 197 -8.88 15.86 14.66
CA PRO A 197 -9.29 14.76 13.78
C PRO A 197 -9.24 15.16 12.30
N THR A 198 -8.49 14.42 11.48
CA THR A 198 -8.25 14.75 10.06
C THR A 198 -9.31 14.18 9.12
N GLY A 199 -10.01 13.12 9.54
CA GLY A 199 -11.09 12.50 8.77
C GLY A 199 -12.42 13.27 8.77
N MET A 200 -13.37 12.77 7.96
CA MET A 200 -14.71 13.33 7.81
C MET A 200 -15.49 13.39 9.13
N ALA A 201 -16.24 14.46 9.35
CA ALA A 201 -17.15 14.59 10.50
C ALA A 201 -18.21 13.48 10.48
N PHE A 202 -18.51 12.90 11.64
CA PHE A 202 -19.39 11.72 11.75
C PHE A 202 -20.81 11.96 11.22
N SER A 203 -21.37 13.16 11.41
CA SER A 203 -22.67 13.56 10.84
C SER A 203 -22.65 13.64 9.31
N THR A 204 -21.57 14.18 8.72
CA THR A 204 -21.37 14.19 7.26
C THR A 204 -21.20 12.78 6.72
N PHE A 205 -20.46 11.92 7.43
CA PHE A 205 -20.32 10.51 7.08
C PHE A 205 -21.67 9.76 7.13
N ALA A 206 -22.48 9.98 8.19
CA ALA A 206 -23.82 9.40 8.32
C ALA A 206 -24.70 9.71 7.08
N SER A 207 -24.71 10.98 6.63
CA SER A 207 -25.47 11.40 5.44
C SER A 207 -25.03 10.75 4.12
N LYS A 208 -23.82 10.15 4.08
CA LYS A 208 -23.29 9.46 2.89
C LYS A 208 -23.56 7.95 2.89
N LEU A 209 -23.93 7.34 4.02
CA LEU A 209 -24.20 5.91 4.12
C LEU A 209 -25.22 5.41 3.06
N PRO A 210 -26.35 6.08 2.79
CA PRO A 210 -27.28 5.65 1.75
C PRO A 210 -26.67 5.60 0.35
N SER A 211 -25.84 6.61 0.00
CA SER A 211 -25.13 6.63 -1.29
C SER A 211 -24.05 5.55 -1.44
N MET A 212 -23.73 4.84 -0.36
CA MET A 212 -22.77 3.74 -0.34
C MET A 212 -23.47 2.36 -0.20
N GLY A 213 -24.80 2.30 -0.37
CA GLY A 213 -25.56 1.05 -0.39
C GLY A 213 -26.09 0.56 0.97
N PHE A 214 -26.01 1.39 2.02
CA PHE A 214 -26.66 1.08 3.30
C PHE A 214 -28.13 1.54 3.30
N ASP A 215 -29.02 0.74 3.89
CA ASP A 215 -30.43 1.12 4.11
C ASP A 215 -30.59 2.16 5.24
N ASP A 216 -31.83 2.63 5.46
CA ASP A 216 -32.17 3.62 6.50
C ASP A 216 -31.86 3.13 7.94
N LEU A 217 -31.73 1.82 8.14
CA LEU A 217 -31.31 1.23 9.42
C LEU A 217 -29.78 1.12 9.52
N GLY A 218 -29.05 1.54 8.49
CA GLY A 218 -27.61 1.44 8.36
C GLY A 218 -27.13 0.04 7.98
N THR A 219 -27.95 -0.78 7.31
CA THR A 219 -27.62 -2.17 6.95
C THR A 219 -27.20 -2.31 5.50
N TYR A 220 -26.14 -3.06 5.23
CA TYR A 220 -25.73 -3.41 3.87
C TYR A 220 -26.20 -4.83 3.53
N TRP A 221 -26.91 -4.95 2.42
CA TRP A 221 -27.46 -6.19 1.89
C TRP A 221 -26.89 -6.51 0.52
N GLU A 222 -26.55 -7.78 0.27
CA GLU A 222 -26.12 -8.26 -1.04
C GLU A 222 -26.77 -9.62 -1.29
N ASN A 223 -27.52 -9.75 -2.39
CA ASN A 223 -28.24 -10.97 -2.77
C ASN A 223 -29.13 -11.56 -1.64
N GLY A 224 -29.77 -10.69 -0.84
CA GLY A 224 -30.60 -11.08 0.30
C GLY A 224 -29.84 -11.43 1.59
N SER A 225 -28.51 -11.49 1.55
CA SER A 225 -27.66 -11.71 2.73
C SER A 225 -27.33 -10.40 3.43
N LYS A 226 -27.32 -10.41 4.77
CA LYS A 226 -26.84 -9.31 5.60
C LYS A 226 -25.31 -9.39 5.73
N LEU A 227 -24.59 -8.41 5.17
CA LEU A 227 -23.12 -8.40 5.21
C LEU A 227 -22.59 -7.56 6.36
N GLY A 228 -23.24 -6.44 6.67
CA GLY A 228 -22.86 -5.61 7.81
C GLY A 228 -23.87 -4.52 8.14
N THR A 229 -23.54 -3.74 9.16
CA THR A 229 -24.19 -2.47 9.48
C THR A 229 -23.16 -1.39 9.72
N ALA A 230 -23.41 -0.18 9.26
CA ALA A 230 -22.66 1.03 9.59
C ALA A 230 -23.63 2.08 10.14
N ARG A 231 -23.26 2.75 11.23
CA ARG A 231 -24.01 3.88 11.80
C ARG A 231 -23.05 4.94 12.29
N ALA A 232 -23.49 6.20 12.26
CA ALA A 232 -22.74 7.30 12.86
C ALA A 232 -23.69 8.35 13.44
N ASP A 233 -23.24 8.99 14.51
CA ASP A 233 -23.93 10.10 15.19
C ASP A 233 -23.02 11.36 15.17
N SER A 234 -23.13 12.28 16.13
CA SER A 234 -22.22 13.43 16.21
C SER A 234 -20.82 13.09 16.75
N ASN A 235 -20.68 11.96 17.44
CA ASN A 235 -19.58 11.66 18.36
C ASN A 235 -18.74 10.45 17.91
N GLN A 236 -19.36 9.49 17.21
CA GLN A 236 -18.70 8.28 16.73
C GLN A 236 -19.31 7.70 15.44
N ALA A 237 -18.58 6.78 14.82
CA ALA A 237 -19.05 5.88 13.77
C ALA A 237 -18.73 4.43 14.15
N GLY A 238 -19.73 3.56 14.10
CA GLY A 238 -19.64 2.15 14.42
C GLY A 238 -20.01 1.26 13.23
N PHE A 239 -19.23 0.21 13.03
CA PHE A 239 -19.44 -0.84 12.03
C PHE A 239 -19.60 -2.17 12.73
N ILE A 240 -20.51 -3.03 12.25
CA ILE A 240 -20.56 -4.46 12.59
C ILE A 240 -20.55 -5.22 11.27
N LEU A 241 -19.60 -6.13 11.12
CA LEU A 241 -19.30 -6.85 9.88
C LEU A 241 -19.55 -8.33 10.14
N TYR A 242 -20.58 -8.89 9.51
CA TYR A 242 -21.01 -10.27 9.70
C TYR A 242 -20.42 -11.19 8.62
N GLN A 243 -20.31 -10.69 7.39
CA GLN A 243 -19.86 -11.42 6.21
C GLN A 243 -19.09 -10.48 5.27
N ASN A 244 -18.34 -11.06 4.34
CA ASN A 244 -17.52 -10.35 3.36
C ASN A 244 -17.97 -10.65 1.91
N SER A 245 -17.88 -9.64 1.04
CA SER A 245 -17.92 -9.78 -0.42
C SER A 245 -16.89 -8.83 -1.02
N SER A 246 -16.53 -8.99 -2.30
CA SER A 246 -15.65 -8.04 -2.98
C SER A 246 -16.22 -6.61 -2.97
N THR A 247 -17.52 -6.48 -3.25
CA THR A 247 -18.29 -5.22 -3.24
C THR A 247 -18.29 -4.57 -1.86
N PHE A 248 -18.74 -5.30 -0.83
CA PHE A 248 -18.87 -4.80 0.53
C PHE A 248 -17.51 -4.49 1.16
N ASN A 249 -16.48 -5.28 0.88
CA ASN A 249 -15.11 -4.98 1.31
C ASN A 249 -14.62 -3.64 0.73
N GLY A 250 -14.94 -3.34 -0.53
CA GLY A 250 -14.68 -2.03 -1.13
C GLY A 250 -15.43 -0.89 -0.42
N VAL A 251 -16.71 -1.09 -0.10
CA VAL A 251 -17.53 -0.13 0.64
C VAL A 251 -16.98 0.14 2.03
N ILE A 252 -16.63 -0.89 2.81
CA ILE A 252 -16.05 -0.73 4.15
C ILE A 252 -14.67 -0.07 4.09
N LYS A 253 -13.81 -0.44 3.14
CA LYS A 253 -12.51 0.22 2.95
C LYS A 253 -12.67 1.71 2.61
N ASN A 254 -13.64 2.07 1.78
CA ASN A 254 -13.98 3.47 1.50
C ASN A 254 -14.47 4.20 2.75
N CYS A 255 -15.42 3.60 3.49
CA CYS A 255 -15.95 4.17 4.73
C CYS A 255 -14.86 4.44 5.77
N LEU A 256 -13.93 3.49 5.95
CA LEU A 256 -12.80 3.63 6.87
C LEU A 256 -11.85 4.74 6.42
N ASN A 257 -11.51 4.84 5.13
CA ASN A 257 -10.65 5.91 4.61
C ASN A 257 -11.32 7.30 4.66
N MET A 258 -12.64 7.39 4.58
CA MET A 258 -13.35 8.66 4.81
C MET A 258 -13.25 9.15 6.26
N LEU A 259 -13.27 8.23 7.23
CA LEU A 259 -13.19 8.53 8.66
C LEU A 259 -11.75 8.63 9.19
N LEU A 260 -10.81 7.96 8.53
CA LEU A 260 -9.39 7.82 8.87
C LEU A 260 -8.56 7.91 7.57
N PRO A 261 -8.24 9.13 7.07
CA PRO A 261 -7.59 9.32 5.77
C PRO A 261 -6.21 8.65 5.64
N THR A 262 -5.48 8.46 6.74
CA THR A 262 -4.18 7.77 6.76
C THR A 262 -4.28 6.39 7.40
N GLY A 263 -5.20 6.19 8.34
CA GLY A 263 -5.36 4.95 9.10
C GLY A 263 -6.37 3.94 8.54
N GLY A 264 -7.25 4.33 7.61
CA GLY A 264 -8.40 3.52 7.19
C GLY A 264 -8.01 2.19 6.54
N ASN A 265 -7.00 2.21 5.66
CA ASN A 265 -6.40 0.99 5.09
C ASN A 265 -5.87 0.07 6.20
N LYS A 266 -5.08 0.60 7.15
CA LYS A 266 -4.52 -0.19 8.26
C LYS A 266 -5.61 -0.84 9.11
N VAL A 267 -6.71 -0.14 9.39
CA VAL A 267 -7.87 -0.73 10.09
C VAL A 267 -8.52 -1.82 9.25
N PHE A 268 -8.71 -1.58 7.95
CA PHE A 268 -9.29 -2.56 7.02
C PHE A 268 -8.45 -3.84 6.93
N ASP A 269 -7.12 -3.71 6.86
CA ASP A 269 -6.21 -4.83 6.72
C ASP A 269 -6.18 -5.69 8.02
N ILE A 270 -6.28 -5.05 9.21
CA ILE A 270 -6.43 -5.75 10.50
C ILE A 270 -7.71 -6.60 10.55
N ILE A 271 -8.86 -6.04 10.16
CA ILE A 271 -10.14 -6.76 10.20
C ILE A 271 -10.29 -7.81 9.08
N SER A 272 -9.39 -7.80 8.09
CA SER A 272 -9.38 -8.75 6.97
C SER A 272 -8.56 -10.02 7.25
N SER A 273 -8.02 -10.17 8.46
CA SER A 273 -7.19 -11.30 8.90
C SER A 273 -7.50 -11.65 10.36
N PRO A 274 -7.06 -12.82 10.89
CA PRO A 274 -7.18 -13.11 12.31
C PRO A 274 -6.43 -12.05 13.15
N PHE A 275 -7.14 -11.40 14.08
CA PHE A 275 -6.59 -10.34 14.94
C PHE A 275 -6.98 -10.55 16.42
N SER A 276 -6.24 -9.98 17.35
CA SER A 276 -6.68 -9.85 18.75
C SER A 276 -7.35 -8.49 18.99
N ASN A 277 -8.38 -8.46 19.85
CA ASN A 277 -9.09 -7.23 20.22
C ASN A 277 -8.09 -6.15 20.63
N GLN A 278 -8.23 -4.96 20.05
CA GLN A 278 -7.22 -3.90 20.18
C GLN A 278 -7.84 -2.51 20.05
N THR A 279 -7.12 -1.51 20.55
CA THR A 279 -7.45 -0.10 20.35
C THR A 279 -6.23 0.62 19.75
N LEU A 280 -6.48 1.45 18.75
CA LEU A 280 -5.48 2.22 18.01
C LEU A 280 -5.79 3.72 18.12
N GLU A 281 -4.75 4.54 18.05
CA GLU A 281 -4.88 5.96 17.77
C GLU A 281 -4.44 6.24 16.33
N LEU A 282 -5.36 6.78 15.51
CA LEU A 282 -5.16 7.05 14.09
C LEU A 282 -5.92 8.33 13.71
N ASP A 283 -5.32 9.22 12.92
CA ASP A 283 -6.00 10.42 12.39
C ASP A 283 -6.68 11.32 13.44
N GLY A 284 -6.11 11.41 14.64
CA GLY A 284 -6.67 12.15 15.79
C GLY A 284 -7.88 11.47 16.46
N ARG A 285 -8.12 10.20 16.15
CA ARG A 285 -9.28 9.40 16.61
C ARG A 285 -8.83 8.15 17.33
N ILE A 286 -9.71 7.64 18.18
CA ILE A 286 -9.59 6.36 18.85
C ILE A 286 -10.42 5.34 18.06
N VAL A 287 -9.77 4.25 17.67
CA VAL A 287 -10.36 3.13 16.92
C VAL A 287 -10.31 1.89 17.78
N THR A 288 -11.46 1.37 18.19
CA THR A 288 -11.58 0.08 18.90
C THR A 288 -12.02 -1.00 17.93
N ILE A 289 -11.29 -2.11 17.88
CA ILE A 289 -11.52 -3.25 16.99
C ILE A 289 -11.69 -4.50 17.85
N GLU A 290 -12.83 -5.17 17.72
CA GLU A 290 -13.22 -6.30 18.57
C GLU A 290 -13.84 -7.44 17.74
N GLN A 291 -13.52 -8.69 18.11
CA GLN A 291 -14.21 -9.90 17.64
C GLN A 291 -15.40 -10.25 18.54
N TYR A 292 -16.45 -10.80 17.93
CA TYR A 292 -17.63 -11.37 18.59
C TYR A 292 -18.07 -12.63 17.84
N PRO A 293 -18.92 -13.50 18.44
CA PRO A 293 -19.35 -14.75 17.80
C PRO A 293 -20.07 -14.59 16.44
N GLN A 294 -20.52 -13.38 16.10
CA GLN A 294 -21.23 -13.08 14.85
C GLN A 294 -20.39 -12.26 13.85
N GLY A 295 -19.12 -11.94 14.15
CA GLY A 295 -18.25 -11.15 13.28
C GLY A 295 -17.43 -10.09 14.01
N VAL A 296 -17.13 -8.99 13.32
CA VAL A 296 -16.19 -7.94 13.77
C VAL A 296 -16.93 -6.62 14.03
N ARG A 297 -16.58 -5.88 15.09
CA ARG A 297 -16.97 -4.47 15.27
C ARG A 297 -15.75 -3.58 15.16
N VAL A 298 -15.94 -2.44 14.49
CA VAL A 298 -15.02 -1.31 14.52
C VAL A 298 -15.80 -0.13 15.07
N ASN A 299 -15.31 0.54 16.12
CA ASN A 299 -15.87 1.79 16.60
C ASN A 299 -14.81 2.89 16.51
N ILE A 300 -15.15 4.02 15.90
CA ILE A 300 -14.26 5.16 15.67
C ILE A 300 -14.88 6.38 16.36
N ARG A 301 -14.15 7.00 17.28
CA ARG A 301 -14.58 8.22 18.00
C ARG A 301 -13.44 9.23 18.06
N ASN A 302 -13.78 10.49 18.30
CA ASN A 302 -12.75 11.51 18.56
C ASN A 302 -11.99 11.20 19.87
N LYS A 303 -10.73 11.64 19.94
CA LYS A 303 -9.86 11.49 21.12
C LYS A 303 -10.22 12.47 22.24
#